data_AF-A0A7R9T3M9-F1
#
_entry.id   AF-A0A7R9T3M9-F1
#
_cell.length_a   1.000
_cell.length_b   1.000
_cell.length_c   1.000
_cell.angle_alpha   90.00
_cell.angle_beta   90.00
_cell.angle_gamma   90.00
#
_symmetry.space_group_name_H-M   'P 1'
#
loop_
_entity.id
_entity.type
_entity.pdbx_description
1 polymer ?
#
loop_
_entity_poly.entity_id
_entity_poly.type
_entity_poly.pdbx_seq_one_letter_code
_entity_poly.pdbx_strand_id
1 'polypeptide(L)'
;MPAVADDALSEDAREALDEFEAATEAIERALEPFLDADRKALTKELRPLERAEVHCEAARAIVALFGMYLKTLGVDPEKHATAKEMKRVEAYRKKIEETRARLGDGARGASAGGRKASVDVETAAKAIKDGVGSPGDLLKASLAAAGGDKGDGGEDGKEDGGKKRAASANKGKGSKKAKKK
;
A
#
# COMPACT_ATOMS: atom_id res chain seq x y z
N MET A 1 -23.46 17.44 -39.24
CA MET A 1 -23.20 15.99 -39.19
C MET A 1 -24.34 15.32 -39.93
N PRO A 2 -24.10 14.59 -41.04
CA PRO A 2 -25.16 13.81 -41.66
C PRO A 2 -25.62 12.73 -40.68
N ALA A 3 -26.93 12.63 -40.46
CA ALA A 3 -27.52 11.55 -39.69
C ALA A 3 -27.26 10.25 -40.45
N VAL A 4 -26.31 9.45 -39.96
CA VAL A 4 -26.16 8.05 -40.37
C VAL A 4 -27.46 7.37 -39.98
N ALA A 5 -28.21 6.90 -40.98
CA ALA A 5 -29.43 6.14 -40.73
C ALA A 5 -29.07 4.93 -39.86
N ASP A 6 -29.83 4.69 -38.78
CA ASP A 6 -29.71 3.51 -37.90
C ASP A 6 -29.67 2.18 -38.67
N ASP A 7 -30.16 2.18 -39.92
CA ASP A 7 -30.21 1.05 -40.83
C ASP A 7 -28.83 0.58 -41.37
N ALA A 8 -27.74 1.31 -41.08
CA ALA A 8 -26.40 1.01 -41.59
C ALA A 8 -25.49 0.20 -40.63
N LEU A 9 -25.92 -0.04 -39.39
CA LEU A 9 -25.17 -0.83 -38.40
C LEU A 9 -25.55 -2.32 -38.50
N SER A 10 -24.56 -3.22 -38.39
CA SER A 10 -24.83 -4.65 -38.28
C SER A 10 -25.65 -4.96 -37.03
N GLU A 11 -26.49 -5.98 -37.05
CA GLU A 11 -27.26 -6.40 -35.86
C GLU A 11 -26.36 -6.61 -34.65
N ASP A 12 -25.22 -7.30 -34.80
CA ASP A 12 -24.21 -7.48 -33.73
C ASP A 12 -23.73 -6.15 -33.12
N ALA A 13 -23.65 -5.09 -33.92
CA ALA A 13 -23.20 -3.78 -33.44
C ALA A 13 -24.32 -3.04 -32.71
N ARG A 14 -25.58 -3.24 -33.12
CA ARG A 14 -26.75 -2.71 -32.39
C ARG A 14 -26.92 -3.41 -31.05
N GLU A 15 -26.84 -4.73 -31.01
CA GLU A 15 -26.90 -5.50 -29.77
C GLU A 15 -25.81 -5.08 -28.78
N ALA A 16 -24.58 -4.87 -29.26
CA ALA A 16 -23.48 -4.39 -28.42
C ALA A 16 -23.71 -2.96 -27.86
N LEU A 17 -24.40 -2.10 -28.62
CA LEU A 17 -24.77 -0.76 -28.17
C LEU A 17 -25.88 -0.81 -27.12
N ASP A 18 -26.90 -1.64 -27.34
CA ASP A 18 -28.00 -1.85 -26.39
C ASP A 18 -27.48 -2.42 -25.05
N GLU A 19 -26.55 -3.39 -25.12
CA GLU A 19 -25.90 -3.94 -23.92
C GLU A 19 -25.06 -2.86 -23.21
N PHE A 20 -24.34 -2.03 -23.96
CA PHE A 20 -23.54 -0.94 -23.39
C PHE A 20 -24.40 0.14 -22.72
N GLU A 21 -25.52 0.51 -23.32
CA GLU A 21 -26.50 1.45 -22.76
C GLU A 21 -27.08 0.89 -21.45
N ALA A 22 -27.60 -0.34 -21.48
CA ALA A 22 -28.14 -1.00 -20.29
C ALA A 22 -27.10 -1.14 -19.16
N ALA A 23 -25.84 -1.46 -19.50
CA ALA A 23 -24.76 -1.53 -18.54
C ALA A 23 -24.43 -0.15 -17.92
N THR A 24 -24.50 0.92 -18.72
CA THR A 24 -24.24 2.28 -18.25
C THR A 24 -25.35 2.77 -17.32
N GLU A 25 -26.62 2.54 -17.68
CA GLU A 25 -27.76 2.84 -16.79
C GLU A 25 -27.67 2.07 -15.46
N ALA A 26 -27.27 0.79 -15.51
CA ALA A 26 -27.08 -0.01 -14.30
C ALA A 26 -25.97 0.55 -13.40
N ILE A 27 -24.88 1.05 -13.99
CA ILE A 27 -23.79 1.69 -13.24
C ILE A 27 -24.26 3.01 -12.62
N GLU A 28 -24.98 3.86 -13.36
CA GLU A 28 -25.52 5.13 -12.86
C GLU A 28 -26.42 4.90 -11.65
N ARG A 29 -27.38 3.96 -11.78
CA ARG A 29 -28.28 3.58 -10.67
C ARG A 29 -27.52 3.01 -9.47
N ALA A 30 -26.45 2.25 -9.68
CA ALA A 30 -25.65 1.71 -8.60
C ALA A 30 -24.82 2.79 -7.88
N LEU A 31 -24.38 3.84 -8.60
CA LEU A 31 -23.56 4.92 -8.06
C LEU A 31 -24.39 6.04 -7.43
N GLU A 32 -25.64 6.25 -7.84
CA GLU A 32 -26.55 7.28 -7.32
C GLU A 32 -26.52 7.42 -5.79
N PRO A 33 -26.76 6.36 -4.97
CA PRO A 33 -26.73 6.49 -3.51
C PRO A 33 -25.36 6.87 -2.95
N PHE A 34 -24.27 6.48 -3.63
CA PHE A 34 -22.92 6.83 -3.23
C PHE A 34 -22.58 8.29 -3.57
N LEU A 35 -23.13 8.82 -4.67
CA LEU A 35 -22.93 10.20 -5.11
C LEU A 35 -23.78 11.19 -4.33
N ASP A 36 -24.99 10.79 -3.91
CA ASP A 36 -25.92 11.61 -3.12
C ASP A 36 -25.55 11.69 -1.63
N ALA A 37 -24.79 10.72 -1.13
CA ALA A 37 -24.38 10.71 0.27
C ALA A 37 -23.44 11.88 0.61
N ASP A 38 -23.64 12.51 1.78
CA ASP A 38 -22.65 13.46 2.31
C ASP A 38 -21.35 12.72 2.64
N ARG A 39 -20.31 13.01 1.86
CA ARG A 39 -18.98 12.40 2.02
C ARG A 39 -18.41 12.60 3.42
N LYS A 40 -18.68 13.73 4.07
CA LYS A 40 -18.17 14.02 5.42
C LYS A 40 -18.87 13.17 6.48
N ALA A 41 -20.19 13.04 6.40
CA ALA A 41 -20.96 12.11 7.24
C ALA A 41 -20.50 10.66 7.03
N LEU A 42 -20.43 10.20 5.77
CA LEU A 42 -20.04 8.83 5.44
C LEU A 42 -18.64 8.48 5.97
N THR A 43 -17.65 9.34 5.76
CA THR A 43 -16.28 9.09 6.25
C THR A 43 -16.17 9.13 7.77
N LYS A 44 -17.04 9.85 8.47
CA LYS A 44 -17.05 9.88 9.95
C LYS A 44 -17.52 8.57 10.56
N GLU A 45 -18.43 7.86 9.90
CA GLU A 45 -19.00 6.60 10.39
C GLU A 45 -18.09 5.39 10.12
N LEU A 46 -17.28 5.46 9.07
CA LEU A 46 -16.38 4.39 8.64
C LEU A 46 -15.11 4.32 9.48
N ARG A 47 -14.66 3.10 9.79
CA ARG A 47 -13.34 2.84 10.38
C ARG A 47 -12.23 3.23 9.39
N PRO A 48 -10.98 3.47 9.86
CA PRO A 48 -9.88 3.80 8.96
C PRO A 48 -9.66 2.84 7.80
N LEU A 49 -9.79 1.53 8.04
CA LEU A 49 -9.66 0.51 7.01
C LEU A 49 -10.83 0.53 6.02
N GLU A 50 -12.06 0.65 6.50
CA GLU A 50 -13.26 0.76 5.66
C GLU A 50 -13.24 2.03 4.81
N ARG A 51 -12.78 3.16 5.35
CA ARG A 51 -12.55 4.38 4.56
C ARG A 51 -11.54 4.14 3.44
N ALA A 52 -10.44 3.45 3.73
CA ALA A 52 -9.43 3.15 2.73
C ALA A 52 -10.02 2.27 1.60
N GLU A 53 -10.84 1.28 1.95
CA GLU A 53 -11.58 0.44 0.99
C GLU A 53 -12.50 1.27 0.11
N VAL A 54 -13.36 2.10 0.71
CA VAL A 54 -14.28 2.98 -0.03
C VAL A 54 -13.53 3.92 -0.97
N HIS A 55 -12.43 4.54 -0.51
CA HIS A 55 -11.60 5.40 -1.37
C HIS A 55 -10.91 4.63 -2.50
N CYS A 56 -10.44 3.40 -2.23
CA CYS A 56 -9.79 2.56 -3.23
C CYS A 56 -10.80 2.10 -4.30
N GLU A 57 -12.00 1.68 -3.91
CA GLU A 57 -13.05 1.29 -4.86
C GLU A 57 -13.61 2.49 -5.64
N ALA A 58 -13.74 3.66 -5.01
CA ALA A 58 -14.09 4.89 -5.74
C ALA A 58 -13.05 5.24 -6.81
N ALA A 59 -11.76 5.12 -6.49
CA ALA A 59 -10.70 5.29 -7.47
C ALA A 59 -10.76 4.23 -8.57
N ARG A 60 -11.03 2.97 -8.23
CA ARG A 60 -11.20 1.87 -9.19
C ARG A 60 -12.34 2.15 -10.17
N ALA A 61 -13.50 2.59 -9.67
CA ALA A 61 -14.65 2.95 -10.48
C ALA A 61 -14.32 4.08 -11.46
N ILE A 62 -13.66 5.14 -11.00
CA ILE A 62 -13.23 6.27 -11.86
C ILE A 62 -12.32 5.77 -13.00
N VAL A 63 -11.31 4.96 -12.68
CA VAL A 63 -10.37 4.46 -13.70
C VAL A 63 -11.06 3.52 -14.68
N ALA A 64 -11.99 2.67 -14.20
CA ALA A 64 -12.77 1.77 -15.05
C ALA A 64 -13.72 2.53 -16.00
N LEU A 65 -14.48 3.51 -15.48
CA LEU A 65 -15.35 4.37 -16.28
C LEU A 65 -14.56 5.16 -17.33
N PHE A 66 -13.40 5.69 -16.95
CA PHE A 66 -12.53 6.35 -17.92
C PHE A 66 -12.00 5.38 -18.98
N GLY A 67 -11.72 4.13 -18.63
CA GLY A 67 -11.38 3.07 -19.58
C GLY A 67 -12.51 2.75 -20.56
N MET A 68 -13.77 2.73 -20.10
CA MET A 68 -14.95 2.59 -20.97
C MET A 68 -15.02 3.76 -21.95
N TYR A 69 -14.87 4.99 -21.46
CA TYR A 69 -14.84 6.19 -22.31
C TYR A 69 -13.71 6.17 -23.36
N LEU A 70 -12.51 5.69 -23.00
CA LEU A 70 -11.43 5.56 -23.99
C LEU A 70 -11.80 4.57 -25.10
N LYS A 71 -12.45 3.45 -24.76
CA LYS A 71 -12.91 2.46 -25.75
C LYS A 71 -13.94 3.05 -26.71
N THR A 72 -14.85 3.91 -26.24
CA THR A 72 -15.81 4.59 -27.13
C THR A 72 -15.14 5.56 -28.10
N LEU A 73 -13.94 6.05 -27.77
CA LEU A 73 -13.12 6.85 -28.68
C LEU A 73 -12.23 6.01 -29.62
N GLY A 74 -12.32 4.67 -29.55
CA GLY A 74 -11.41 3.77 -30.26
C GLY A 74 -9.98 3.77 -29.71
N VAL A 75 -9.77 4.28 -28.49
CA VAL A 75 -8.47 4.30 -27.81
C VAL A 75 -8.36 3.08 -26.89
N ASP A 76 -7.30 2.31 -27.09
CA ASP A 76 -6.96 1.15 -26.25
C ASP A 76 -6.51 1.60 -24.84
N PRO A 77 -7.27 1.29 -23.76
CA PRO A 77 -6.92 1.70 -22.41
C PRO A 77 -5.59 1.11 -21.89
N GLU A 78 -5.15 -0.02 -22.44
CA GLU A 78 -3.90 -0.68 -22.02
C GLU A 78 -2.66 0.06 -22.52
N LYS A 79 -2.79 0.75 -23.67
CA LYS A 79 -1.74 1.59 -24.25
C LYS A 79 -1.82 3.03 -23.77
N HIS A 80 -2.91 3.41 -23.09
CA HIS A 80 -3.10 4.72 -22.52
C HIS A 80 -2.39 4.87 -21.15
N ALA A 81 -2.15 6.11 -20.72
CA ALA A 81 -1.57 6.41 -19.40
C ALA A 81 -2.42 5.82 -18.24
N THR A 82 -3.71 5.59 -18.48
CA THR A 82 -4.66 4.97 -17.55
C THR A 82 -4.27 3.55 -17.14
N ALA A 83 -3.53 2.80 -17.96
CA ALA A 83 -3.03 1.49 -17.57
C ALA A 83 -2.13 1.54 -16.32
N LYS A 84 -1.39 2.64 -16.12
CA LYS A 84 -0.60 2.86 -14.89
C LYS A 84 -1.50 3.10 -13.69
N GLU A 85 -2.63 3.77 -13.90
CA GLU A 85 -3.61 4.07 -12.85
C GLU A 85 -4.32 2.79 -12.39
N MET A 86 -4.65 1.88 -13.31
CA MET A 86 -5.18 0.54 -12.97
C MET A 86 -4.22 -0.23 -12.05
N LYS A 87 -2.94 -0.33 -12.45
CA LYS A 87 -1.91 -0.96 -11.63
C LYS A 87 -1.72 -0.28 -10.28
N ARG A 88 -1.86 1.05 -10.23
CA ARG A 88 -1.75 1.82 -8.99
C ARG A 88 -2.89 1.47 -8.02
N VAL A 89 -4.12 1.36 -8.53
CA VAL A 89 -5.28 0.98 -7.71
C VAL A 89 -5.14 -0.46 -7.20
N GLU A 90 -4.71 -1.40 -8.05
CA GLU A 90 -4.43 -2.78 -7.63
C GLU A 90 -3.38 -2.85 -6.51
N ALA A 91 -2.31 -2.05 -6.61
CA ALA A 91 -1.29 -1.98 -5.57
C ALA A 91 -1.84 -1.46 -4.23
N TYR A 92 -2.77 -0.50 -4.26
CA TYR A 92 -3.44 -0.02 -3.04
C TYR A 92 -4.41 -1.05 -2.46
N ARG A 93 -5.15 -1.75 -3.32
CA ARG A 93 -6.02 -2.86 -2.89
C ARG A 93 -5.22 -3.96 -2.20
N LYS A 94 -4.08 -4.37 -2.76
CA LYS A 94 -3.19 -5.34 -2.13
C LYS A 94 -2.72 -4.90 -0.74
N LYS A 95 -2.34 -3.62 -0.57
CA LYS A 95 -1.95 -3.07 0.74
C LYS A 95 -3.10 -3.10 1.76
N ILE A 96 -4.33 -2.85 1.30
CA ILE A 96 -5.53 -2.93 2.14
C ILE A 96 -5.76 -4.38 2.56
N GLU A 97 -5.70 -5.33 1.64
CA GLU A 97 -5.88 -6.77 1.91
C GLU A 97 -4.80 -7.30 2.87
N GLU A 98 -3.54 -6.96 2.68
CA GLU A 98 -2.44 -7.29 3.60
C GLU A 98 -2.65 -6.67 4.99
N THR A 99 -3.15 -5.44 5.03
CA THR A 99 -3.45 -4.74 6.28
C THR A 99 -4.63 -5.37 7.01
N ARG A 100 -5.67 -5.76 6.27
CA ARG A 100 -6.84 -6.50 6.77
C ARG A 100 -6.44 -7.86 7.31
N ALA A 101 -5.62 -8.62 6.58
CA ALA A 101 -5.10 -9.91 7.03
C ALA A 101 -4.27 -9.78 8.32
N ARG A 102 -3.54 -8.68 8.49
CA ARG A 102 -2.72 -8.43 9.68
C ARG A 102 -3.51 -7.95 10.89
N LEU A 103 -4.52 -7.10 10.68
CA LEU A 103 -5.28 -6.45 11.76
C LEU A 103 -6.59 -7.19 12.09
N GLY A 104 -7.05 -8.06 11.20
CA GLY A 104 -8.40 -8.62 11.21
C GLY A 104 -9.48 -7.58 10.92
N ASP A 105 -10.73 -8.02 10.80
CA ASP A 105 -11.90 -7.16 10.58
C ASP A 105 -12.35 -6.43 11.87
N GLY A 106 -11.42 -6.21 12.81
CA GLY A 106 -11.64 -5.95 14.23
C GLY A 106 -12.84 -5.07 14.58
N ALA A 107 -13.75 -5.64 15.37
CA ALA A 107 -14.82 -4.92 16.06
C ALA A 107 -14.26 -3.70 16.83
N ARG A 108 -15.04 -2.62 16.86
CA ARG A 108 -14.73 -1.32 17.50
C ARG A 108 -13.77 -1.46 18.70
N GLY A 109 -12.51 -1.02 18.53
CA GLY A 109 -11.61 -0.81 19.68
C GLY A 109 -10.23 -1.45 19.67
N ALA A 110 -9.74 -2.04 18.58
CA ALA A 110 -8.33 -2.44 18.50
C ALA A 110 -7.41 -1.25 18.16
N SER A 111 -7.34 -0.28 19.07
CA SER A 111 -6.15 0.56 19.20
C SER A 111 -4.95 -0.35 19.46
N ALA A 112 -3.89 -0.26 18.66
CA ALA A 112 -2.55 -0.78 18.97
C ALA A 112 -2.34 -2.31 19.13
N GLY A 113 -3.20 -3.17 18.55
CA GLY A 113 -3.11 -4.64 18.70
C GLY A 113 -2.49 -5.38 17.51
N GLY A 114 -1.34 -4.95 17.01
CA GLY A 114 -0.68 -5.62 15.86
C GLY A 114 0.81 -5.29 15.75
N ARG A 115 1.46 -5.05 16.89
CA ARG A 115 2.93 -5.04 16.94
C ARG A 115 3.37 -6.50 16.82
N LYS A 116 3.91 -6.90 15.66
CA LYS A 116 4.91 -7.97 15.60
C LYS A 116 6.20 -7.46 16.28
N ALA A 117 6.09 -7.15 17.56
CA ALA A 117 7.11 -6.70 18.51
C ALA A 117 6.40 -6.26 19.80
N SER A 118 5.64 -7.13 20.45
CA SER A 118 5.84 -7.19 21.89
C SER A 118 6.93 -8.23 22.07
N VAL A 119 8.18 -7.78 22.17
CA VAL A 119 9.09 -8.51 23.06
C VAL A 119 8.31 -8.55 24.36
N ASP A 120 7.93 -9.75 24.77
CA ASP A 120 7.16 -9.96 25.97
C ASP A 120 7.80 -9.14 27.10
N VAL A 121 7.01 -8.27 27.74
CA VAL A 121 7.53 -7.25 28.66
C VAL A 121 8.28 -7.93 29.80
N GLU A 122 7.85 -9.14 30.16
CA GLU A 122 8.50 -9.98 31.16
C GLU A 122 9.84 -10.50 30.67
N THR A 123 9.93 -10.97 29.42
CA THR A 123 11.18 -11.39 28.77
C THR A 123 12.18 -10.24 28.62
N ALA A 124 11.71 -9.04 28.25
CA ALA A 124 12.54 -7.83 28.20
C ALA A 124 13.01 -7.40 29.61
N ALA A 125 12.12 -7.45 30.60
CA ALA A 125 12.45 -7.12 31.98
C ALA A 125 13.45 -8.14 32.59
N LYS A 126 13.32 -9.42 32.22
CA LYS A 126 14.22 -10.49 32.67
C LYS A 126 15.60 -10.36 32.05
N ALA A 127 15.70 -10.03 30.76
CA ALA A 127 16.98 -9.75 30.10
C ALA A 127 17.73 -8.56 30.72
N ILE A 128 17.00 -7.51 31.11
CA ILE A 128 17.56 -6.35 31.83
C ILE A 128 18.02 -6.76 33.24
N LYS A 129 17.22 -7.58 33.94
CA LYS A 129 17.56 -8.08 35.28
C LYS A 129 18.78 -9.01 35.28
N ASP A 130 18.92 -9.83 34.24
CA ASP A 130 20.01 -10.79 34.08
C ASP A 130 21.29 -10.13 33.53
N GLY A 131 21.28 -8.81 33.28
CA GLY A 131 22.44 -8.04 32.86
C GLY A 131 22.93 -8.34 31.44
N VAL A 132 22.10 -9.00 30.62
CA VAL A 132 22.45 -9.41 29.26
C VAL A 132 22.14 -8.26 28.29
N GLY A 133 23.11 -7.36 28.13
CA GLY A 133 23.12 -6.28 27.14
C GLY A 133 22.55 -4.95 27.64
N SER A 134 23.08 -3.82 27.13
CA SER A 134 22.49 -2.52 27.44
C SER A 134 21.17 -2.32 26.67
N PRO A 135 20.26 -1.45 27.13
CA PRO A 135 19.03 -1.15 26.41
C PRO A 135 19.25 -0.73 24.94
N GLY A 136 20.40 -0.11 24.65
CA GLY A 136 20.81 0.26 23.29
C GLY A 136 21.16 -0.95 22.41
N ASP A 137 21.77 -1.99 22.99
CA ASP A 137 22.15 -3.20 22.26
C ASP A 137 20.93 -4.07 21.93
N LEU A 138 19.95 -4.12 22.84
CA LEU A 138 18.68 -4.81 22.63
C LEU A 138 17.84 -4.12 21.55
N LEU A 139 17.79 -2.78 21.58
CA LEU A 139 17.16 -1.98 20.52
C LEU A 139 17.87 -2.21 19.18
N LYS A 140 19.20 -2.19 19.15
CA LYS A 140 19.98 -2.39 17.93
C LYS A 140 19.81 -3.80 17.35
N ALA A 141 19.75 -4.83 18.19
CA ALA A 141 19.48 -6.21 17.77
C ALA A 141 18.06 -6.35 17.19
N SER A 142 17.06 -5.72 17.81
CA SER A 142 15.68 -5.72 17.29
C SER A 142 15.56 -5.00 15.94
N LEU A 143 16.30 -3.91 15.74
CA LEU A 143 16.33 -3.18 14.47
C LEU A 143 17.13 -3.93 13.39
N ALA A 144 18.21 -4.62 13.76
CA ALA A 144 19.00 -5.43 12.83
C ALA A 144 18.20 -6.64 12.30
N ALA A 145 17.40 -7.28 13.16
CA ALA A 145 16.47 -8.34 12.75
C ALA A 145 15.37 -7.83 11.82
N ALA A 146 14.99 -6.55 11.91
CA ALA A 146 14.04 -5.92 11.00
C ALA A 146 14.63 -5.54 9.62
N GLY A 147 15.96 -5.53 9.47
CA GLY A 147 16.66 -5.12 8.24
C GLY A 147 17.17 -6.24 7.35
N GLY A 148 16.91 -7.51 7.69
CA GLY A 148 17.43 -8.68 7.00
C GLY A 148 16.39 -9.43 6.18
N ASP A 149 15.84 -8.80 5.14
CA ASP A 149 15.28 -9.53 4.00
C ASP A 149 16.15 -9.25 2.76
N LYS A 150 17.12 -10.14 2.53
CA LYS A 150 17.81 -10.30 1.25
C LYS A 150 17.81 -11.79 0.95
N GLY A 151 17.08 -12.14 -0.11
CA GLY A 151 16.83 -13.51 -0.52
C GLY A 151 18.07 -14.28 -0.98
N ASP A 152 17.93 -15.59 -0.79
CA ASP A 152 18.29 -16.73 -1.63
C ASP A 152 19.62 -16.79 -2.41
N GLY A 153 20.31 -17.93 -2.29
CA GLY A 153 21.42 -18.32 -3.16
C GLY A 153 22.50 -19.21 -2.52
N GLY A 154 22.25 -20.52 -2.52
CA GLY A 154 23.18 -21.63 -2.83
C GLY A 154 24.62 -21.67 -2.27
N GLU A 155 24.92 -22.78 -1.58
CA GLU A 155 26.24 -23.33 -1.23
C GLU A 155 27.29 -23.30 -2.36
N ASP A 156 28.54 -22.93 -2.04
CA ASP A 156 29.66 -23.88 -1.87
C ASP A 156 31.03 -23.17 -1.81
N GLY A 157 31.92 -23.63 -0.92
CA GLY A 157 33.37 -23.64 -1.18
C GLY A 157 34.33 -22.79 -0.32
N LYS A 158 34.91 -23.47 0.69
CA LYS A 158 36.36 -23.54 1.03
C LYS A 158 37.15 -22.35 1.65
N GLU A 159 37.62 -22.64 2.87
CA GLU A 159 39.00 -22.50 3.44
C GLU A 159 39.80 -21.18 3.44
N ASP A 160 40.19 -20.85 4.69
CA ASP A 160 41.53 -20.49 5.19
C ASP A 160 42.01 -19.03 5.19
N GLY A 161 42.74 -18.68 6.27
CA GLY A 161 43.78 -17.64 6.22
C GLY A 161 43.50 -16.32 6.95
N GLY A 162 43.67 -16.31 8.27
CA GLY A 162 44.56 -15.37 8.98
C GLY A 162 44.31 -13.84 9.00
N LYS A 163 44.57 -13.29 10.21
CA LYS A 163 45.38 -12.08 10.49
C LYS A 163 44.64 -10.83 11.05
N LYS A 164 44.89 -10.67 12.35
CA LYS A 164 45.26 -9.45 13.10
C LYS A 164 44.28 -8.26 13.16
N ARG A 165 43.77 -8.10 14.38
CA ARG A 165 43.51 -6.87 15.14
C ARG A 165 44.22 -5.61 14.61
N ALA A 166 43.46 -4.53 14.47
CA ALA A 166 43.91 -3.18 14.78
C ALA A 166 42.74 -2.37 15.36
N ALA A 167 42.84 -2.07 16.65
CA ALA A 167 42.03 -1.05 17.31
C ALA A 167 42.53 0.33 16.85
N SER A 168 41.61 1.20 16.43
CA SER A 168 41.90 2.63 16.28
C SER A 168 41.01 3.40 17.25
N ALA A 169 41.62 3.80 18.36
CA ALA A 169 41.08 4.77 19.29
C ALA A 169 41.23 6.17 18.69
N ASN A 170 40.13 6.88 18.45
CA ASN A 170 40.18 8.30 18.16
C ASN A 170 39.84 9.08 19.43
N LYS A 171 40.89 9.53 20.14
CA LYS A 171 40.84 10.39 21.33
C LYS A 171 40.85 11.85 20.87
N GLY A 172 39.86 12.60 21.34
CA GLY A 172 39.61 13.98 20.92
C GLY A 172 40.74 14.97 21.20
N LYS A 173 40.67 16.11 20.50
CA LYS A 173 41.28 17.38 20.89
C LYS A 173 40.25 18.48 20.71
N GLY A 174 39.78 18.99 21.84
CA GLY A 174 39.09 20.28 21.89
C GLY A 174 40.09 21.41 21.67
N SER A 175 39.68 22.42 20.91
CA SER A 175 40.27 23.74 20.91
C SER A 175 39.19 24.77 21.28
N LYS A 176 39.44 25.46 22.39
CA LYS A 176 38.64 26.55 22.94
C LYS A 176 38.88 27.84 22.13
N LYS A 177 37.81 28.65 22.08
CA LYS A 177 37.74 30.12 22.01
C LYS A 177 38.14 30.83 20.70
N ALA A 178 37.16 31.56 20.15
CA ALA A 178 37.26 33.02 20.07
C ALA A 178 35.85 33.66 20.06
N LYS A 179 35.69 34.68 20.92
CA LYS A 179 34.51 35.54 21.11
C LYS A 179 34.97 36.97 20.82
N LYS A 180 34.36 37.66 19.85
CA LYS A 180 34.25 39.12 19.64
C LYS A 180 33.89 39.31 18.16
N LYS A 181 33.05 40.26 17.74
CA LYS A 181 32.33 41.35 18.39
C LYS A 181 31.19 41.70 17.44
#